data_AF-A0A0D2A8N0-F1
#
_entry.id   AF-A0A0D2A8N0-F1
#
_cell.length_a   1.000
_cell.length_b   1.000
_cell.length_c   1.000
_cell.angle_alpha   90.00
_cell.angle_beta   90.00
_cell.angle_gamma   90.00
#
_symmetry.space_group_name_H-M   'P 1'
#
loop_
_entity.id
_entity.type
_entity.pdbx_description
1 polymer ?
#
loop_
_entity_poly.entity_id
_entity_poly.type
_entity_poly.pdbx_seq_one_letter_code
_entity_poly.pdbx_strand_id
1 'polypeptide(L)'
;MPQPSPAMENSYASYAEYPTNLLWKNTSNFVIDSQHRKFERLDAAPYHVLSKDEVRLFYMDISNGLLAKDGITTDRKLTEWLGIDPSFSSGSTSSSVASTIRSSGSDSEKLQHFLKPDPQCRVVFLGCNGNSRDTLKITKAMLAKILTFHQVTPRYLEFLDAFGFQIQQKNLHFTGFCEYISVGGPTSPVADASLGRSGKFFQLCYNLKSTGVDTVRPQETDDLKSKARSFRQVAVHHQFDLENGNSFWILTHGHWDVMKEAADLLGSKGKAEDKDFRSVEASLKSSLAMHLMLCRWASETWRDCLLELEEDVDLATEDTAHAPFKLLAPNDLIKIQELGEKTKDAVSQLKDNAGRLQDLADFYQRLLKDDRFASRDSCKSAIDEFVGDLKYMIEDTQLRTTRAELLYQTTSDRKELANQRLQIQSTTRMERMSVGMYRETIAMRVLAVVSVIYLPGSFVSGFFSTDVVKYQQGGGAQSSSSAQSAPQNSSTPSKAYMGSFSDLALKRWLEVTLPLTAVTVAIALGIFVYSRRRWDMKRKDVKYSLA
;
A
#
# COMPACT_ATOMS: atom_id res chain seq x y z
N MET A 1 -8.99 -52.05 14.41
CA MET A 1 -8.29 -50.90 13.80
C MET A 1 -6.80 -51.22 13.74
N PRO A 2 -6.08 -50.85 12.67
CA PRO A 2 -4.62 -50.90 12.67
C PRO A 2 -4.08 -50.04 13.80
N GLN A 3 -2.98 -50.47 14.43
CA GLN A 3 -2.31 -49.66 15.45
C GLN A 3 -1.59 -48.48 14.78
N PRO A 4 -1.65 -47.28 15.37
CA PRO A 4 -0.95 -46.12 14.84
C PRO A 4 0.57 -46.29 14.87
N SER A 5 1.24 -45.57 13.98
CA SER A 5 2.69 -45.55 13.92
C SER A 5 3.24 -44.87 15.17
N PRO A 6 4.13 -45.52 15.97
CA PRO A 6 4.76 -44.89 17.13
C PRO A 6 5.52 -43.60 16.76
N ALA A 7 5.99 -43.49 15.51
CA ALA A 7 6.61 -42.28 15.01
C ALA A 7 5.61 -41.11 14.96
N MET A 8 4.39 -41.36 14.47
CA MET A 8 3.32 -40.35 14.37
C MET A 8 2.86 -39.87 15.75
N GLU A 9 2.72 -40.79 16.70
CA GLU A 9 2.40 -40.45 18.09
C GLU A 9 3.49 -39.56 18.72
N ASN A 10 4.75 -39.94 18.58
CA ASN A 10 5.88 -39.15 19.10
C ASN A 10 5.99 -37.77 18.44
N SER A 11 5.77 -37.69 17.12
CA SER A 11 5.74 -36.43 16.37
C SER A 11 4.63 -35.52 16.89
N TYR A 12 3.41 -36.05 17.08
CA TYR A 12 2.30 -35.27 17.61
C TYR A 12 2.51 -34.85 19.06
N ALA A 13 3.04 -35.72 19.93
CA ALA A 13 3.33 -35.37 21.32
C ALA A 13 4.31 -34.19 21.44
N SER A 14 5.23 -34.06 20.47
CA SER A 14 6.21 -32.96 20.36
C SER A 14 5.74 -31.81 19.45
N TYR A 15 4.43 -31.59 19.27
CA TYR A 15 3.89 -30.53 18.40
C TYR A 15 4.47 -29.13 18.69
N ALA A 16 4.83 -28.84 19.94
CA ALA A 16 5.41 -27.55 20.33
C ALA A 16 6.77 -27.28 19.65
N GLU A 17 7.46 -28.33 19.20
CA GLU A 17 8.75 -28.24 18.52
C GLU A 17 8.60 -28.06 17.00
N TYR A 18 7.39 -27.81 16.49
CA TYR A 18 7.20 -27.61 15.05
C TYR A 18 8.17 -26.56 14.46
N PRO A 19 8.85 -26.83 13.33
CA PRO A 19 8.74 -28.02 12.46
C PRO A 19 9.79 -29.13 12.70
N THR A 20 10.57 -29.13 13.79
CA THR A 20 11.65 -30.13 13.99
C THR A 20 11.13 -31.54 14.27
N ASN A 21 9.90 -31.63 14.76
CA ASN A 21 9.17 -32.86 15.06
C ASN A 21 8.54 -33.53 13.83
N LEU A 22 8.59 -32.91 12.64
CA LEU A 22 8.07 -33.52 11.42
C LEU A 22 8.83 -34.80 11.07
N LEU A 23 8.08 -35.81 10.63
CA LEU A 23 8.58 -37.15 10.34
C LEU A 23 9.43 -37.21 9.07
N TRP A 24 9.14 -36.31 8.14
CA TRP A 24 9.88 -36.20 6.90
C TRP A 24 10.77 -34.96 6.95
N LYS A 25 12.08 -35.18 6.73
CA LYS A 25 13.10 -34.13 6.66
C LYS A 25 13.70 -34.14 5.27
N ASN A 26 13.08 -33.42 4.34
CA ASN A 26 13.56 -33.34 2.95
C ASN A 26 14.63 -32.26 2.74
N THR A 27 15.14 -31.68 3.83
CA THR A 27 15.87 -30.42 3.82
C THR A 27 16.86 -30.37 4.97
N SER A 28 17.92 -29.58 4.81
CA SER A 28 18.98 -29.44 5.81
C SER A 28 18.46 -28.90 7.15
N ASN A 29 19.10 -29.30 8.26
CA ASN A 29 18.76 -28.79 9.60
C ASN A 29 18.81 -27.26 9.67
N PHE A 30 19.73 -26.61 8.94
CA PHE A 30 19.82 -25.15 8.88
C PHE A 30 18.50 -24.50 8.42
N VAL A 31 17.85 -25.05 7.41
CA VAL A 31 16.58 -24.53 6.91
C VAL A 31 15.45 -24.83 7.89
N ILE A 32 15.45 -26.02 8.50
CA ILE A 32 14.46 -26.37 9.55
C ILE A 32 14.58 -25.38 10.73
N ASP A 33 15.79 -25.05 11.18
CA ASP A 33 16.04 -24.08 12.25
C ASP A 33 15.61 -22.65 11.85
N SER A 34 15.77 -22.30 10.57
CA SER A 34 15.26 -21.04 10.03
C SER A 34 13.73 -20.99 10.07
N GLN A 35 13.06 -22.07 9.71
CA GLN A 35 11.59 -22.18 9.73
C GLN A 35 11.05 -22.26 11.16
N HIS A 36 11.77 -22.89 12.09
CA HIS A 36 11.43 -22.88 13.51
C HIS A 36 11.48 -21.46 14.07
N ARG A 37 12.57 -20.71 13.81
CA ARG A 37 12.66 -19.29 14.19
C ARG A 37 11.54 -18.45 13.59
N LYS A 38 11.07 -18.79 12.39
CA LYS A 38 9.94 -18.12 11.76
C LYS A 38 8.63 -18.44 12.46
N PHE A 39 8.39 -19.71 12.78
CA PHE A 39 7.23 -20.15 13.56
C PHE A 39 7.17 -19.45 14.92
N GLU A 40 8.31 -19.33 15.60
CA GLU A 40 8.43 -18.62 16.89
C GLU A 40 8.10 -17.12 16.81
N ARG A 41 8.15 -16.51 15.62
CA ARG A 41 7.87 -15.09 15.42
C ARG A 41 6.42 -14.79 15.04
N LEU A 42 5.60 -15.80 14.76
CA LEU A 42 4.24 -15.59 14.24
C LEU A 42 3.31 -14.89 15.26
N ASP A 43 3.51 -15.08 16.55
CA ASP A 43 2.77 -14.43 17.63
C ASP A 43 3.50 -13.22 18.24
N ALA A 44 4.75 -12.97 17.81
CA ALA A 44 5.59 -11.87 18.27
C ALA A 44 5.29 -10.53 17.57
N ALA A 45 5.62 -9.44 18.25
CA ALA A 45 5.58 -8.10 17.68
C ALA A 45 6.62 -7.95 16.55
N PRO A 46 6.41 -7.07 15.55
CA PRO A 46 5.31 -6.11 15.43
C PRO A 46 4.09 -6.59 14.62
N TYR A 47 4.13 -7.78 14.03
CA TYR A 47 3.14 -8.20 13.03
C TYR A 47 1.98 -9.02 13.60
N HIS A 48 2.15 -9.71 14.74
CA HIS A 48 1.09 -10.51 15.38
C HIS A 48 0.22 -11.27 14.36
N VAL A 49 0.82 -12.19 13.60
CA VAL A 49 0.11 -12.98 12.58
C VAL A 49 -0.99 -13.80 13.24
N LEU A 50 -0.75 -14.31 14.44
CA LEU A 50 -1.66 -15.15 15.20
C LEU A 50 -2.30 -14.38 16.36
N SER A 51 -3.56 -14.69 16.63
CA SER A 51 -4.28 -14.24 17.81
C SER A 51 -3.79 -14.97 19.07
N LYS A 52 -3.69 -14.25 20.18
CA LYS A 52 -3.29 -14.83 21.48
C LYS A 52 -4.43 -15.60 22.15
N ASP A 53 -5.63 -15.04 22.12
CA ASP A 53 -6.76 -15.52 22.93
C ASP A 53 -8.02 -15.83 22.10
N GLU A 54 -8.16 -15.23 20.91
CA GLU A 54 -9.35 -15.41 20.07
C GLU A 54 -9.13 -16.53 19.04
N VAL A 55 -9.95 -17.58 19.11
CA VAL A 55 -9.92 -18.73 18.21
C VAL A 55 -11.24 -18.85 17.46
N ARG A 56 -11.16 -18.85 16.13
CA ARG A 56 -12.26 -19.12 15.20
C ARG A 56 -11.70 -19.83 13.97
N LEU A 57 -11.73 -21.16 14.04
CA LEU A 57 -11.37 -22.02 12.93
C LEU A 57 -12.64 -22.65 12.37
N PHE A 58 -12.73 -22.84 11.06
CA PHE A 58 -13.83 -23.57 10.45
C PHE A 58 -13.26 -24.76 9.69
N TYR A 59 -14.00 -25.86 9.65
CA TYR A 59 -13.61 -27.02 8.87
C TYR A 59 -14.76 -27.60 8.06
N MET A 60 -14.40 -28.38 7.05
CA MET A 60 -15.29 -29.23 6.27
C MET A 60 -14.62 -30.60 6.12
N ASP A 61 -15.26 -31.64 6.62
CA ASP A 61 -14.83 -33.03 6.49
C ASP A 61 -15.85 -33.78 5.62
N ILE A 62 -15.36 -34.53 4.62
CA ILE A 62 -16.19 -35.41 3.79
C ILE A 62 -15.75 -36.85 4.05
N SER A 63 -16.71 -37.65 4.50
CA SER A 63 -16.54 -39.08 4.70
C SER A 63 -17.73 -39.83 4.13
N ASN A 64 -17.48 -40.79 3.25
CA ASN A 64 -18.50 -41.60 2.59
C ASN A 64 -19.57 -40.75 1.85
N GLY A 65 -19.18 -39.59 1.33
CA GLY A 65 -20.07 -38.64 0.65
C GLY A 65 -20.94 -37.78 1.57
N LEU A 66 -20.77 -37.87 2.90
CA LEU A 66 -21.43 -37.00 3.87
C LEU A 66 -20.50 -35.84 4.25
N LEU A 67 -21.01 -34.61 4.11
CA LEU A 67 -20.31 -33.39 4.49
C LEU A 67 -20.63 -33.01 5.94
N ALA A 68 -19.60 -32.99 6.80
CA ALA A 68 -19.64 -32.42 8.14
C ALA A 68 -18.92 -31.07 8.15
N LYS A 69 -19.54 -30.04 8.72
CA LYS A 69 -18.94 -28.71 8.85
C LYS A 69 -19.29 -28.08 10.20
N ASP A 70 -18.31 -27.46 10.85
CA ASP A 70 -18.51 -26.79 12.15
C ASP A 70 -17.37 -25.78 12.41
N GLY A 71 -17.55 -24.93 13.43
CA GLY A 71 -16.54 -24.01 13.95
C GLY A 71 -15.82 -24.58 15.19
N ILE A 72 -14.51 -24.40 15.26
CA ILE A 72 -13.65 -24.77 16.38
C ILE A 72 -13.19 -23.49 17.08
N THR A 73 -13.51 -23.39 18.37
CA THR A 73 -13.23 -22.23 19.22
C THR A 73 -12.33 -22.56 20.41
N THR A 74 -12.06 -23.85 20.67
CA THR A 74 -11.25 -24.29 21.81
C THR A 74 -10.31 -25.42 21.41
N ASP A 75 -9.20 -25.53 22.13
CA ASP A 75 -8.19 -26.57 21.93
C ASP A 75 -8.73 -28.00 22.21
N ARG A 76 -9.64 -28.14 23.18
CA ARG A 76 -10.33 -29.42 23.45
C ARG A 76 -11.13 -29.86 22.22
N LYS A 77 -11.94 -28.96 21.65
CA LYS A 77 -12.75 -29.24 20.46
C LYS A 77 -11.87 -29.57 19.24
N LEU A 78 -10.69 -28.94 19.13
CA LEU A 78 -9.70 -29.30 18.10
C LEU A 78 -9.20 -30.74 18.29
N THR A 79 -8.81 -31.11 19.50
CA THR A 79 -8.28 -32.45 19.81
C THR A 79 -9.34 -33.54 19.55
N GLU A 80 -10.59 -33.30 19.94
CA GLU A 80 -11.74 -34.17 19.64
C GLU A 80 -12.03 -34.26 18.14
N TRP A 81 -11.95 -33.14 17.43
CA TRP A 81 -12.15 -33.12 15.98
C TRP A 81 -11.04 -33.85 15.22
N LEU A 82 -9.79 -33.75 15.65
CA LEU A 82 -8.69 -34.56 15.12
C LEU A 82 -8.84 -36.05 15.49
N GLY A 83 -9.69 -36.38 16.47
CA GLY A 83 -9.92 -37.74 16.92
C GLY A 83 -8.77 -38.27 17.77
N ILE A 84 -8.18 -37.41 18.58
CA ILE A 84 -7.11 -37.76 19.50
C ILE A 84 -7.71 -37.99 20.88
N ASP A 85 -7.24 -39.02 21.57
CA ASP A 85 -7.62 -39.27 22.96
C ASP A 85 -7.24 -38.07 23.85
N PRO A 86 -8.19 -37.47 24.60
CA PRO A 86 -7.90 -36.37 25.52
C PRO A 86 -6.85 -36.71 26.57
N SER A 87 -6.66 -37.99 26.91
CA SER A 87 -5.62 -38.45 27.84
C SER A 87 -4.20 -38.36 27.27
N PHE A 88 -4.07 -38.23 25.94
CA PHE A 88 -2.79 -38.09 25.24
C PHE A 88 -2.19 -36.68 25.37
N SER A 89 -2.96 -35.68 25.80
CA SER A 89 -2.49 -34.29 25.86
C SER A 89 -1.83 -33.95 27.20
N SER A 90 -0.51 -34.14 27.30
CA SER A 90 0.31 -33.40 28.27
C SER A 90 1.53 -32.81 27.57
N GLY A 91 1.51 -31.49 27.36
CA GLY A 91 2.67 -30.72 26.94
C GLY A 91 3.70 -30.59 28.07
N SER A 92 4.25 -31.72 28.53
CA SER A 92 5.38 -31.72 29.46
C SER A 92 6.68 -31.69 28.65
N THR A 93 7.29 -30.52 28.61
CA THR A 93 8.74 -30.37 28.44
C THR A 93 9.44 -31.08 29.60
N SER A 94 9.69 -32.38 29.47
CA SER A 94 10.71 -33.06 30.28
C SER A 94 11.27 -34.26 29.53
N SER A 95 12.57 -34.17 29.27
CA SER A 95 13.42 -35.29 28.90
C SER A 95 13.44 -36.33 30.02
N SER A 96 12.43 -37.21 30.11
CA SER A 96 12.44 -38.34 31.05
C SER A 96 11.30 -39.34 30.79
N VAL A 97 11.14 -39.82 29.55
CA VAL A 97 10.40 -41.09 29.31
C VAL A 97 11.25 -42.01 28.45
N ALA A 98 12.49 -42.22 28.91
CA ALA A 98 13.38 -43.24 28.38
C ALA A 98 14.02 -44.01 29.54
N SER A 99 13.20 -44.54 30.47
CA SER A 99 13.55 -45.69 31.30
C SER A 99 12.44 -45.92 32.33
N THR A 100 11.51 -46.83 32.05
CA THR A 100 11.02 -47.84 33.01
C THR A 100 10.18 -48.84 32.22
N ILE A 101 10.84 -49.73 31.50
CA ILE A 101 10.27 -51.05 31.19
C ILE A 101 10.96 -52.01 32.14
N ARG A 102 10.33 -52.25 33.30
CA ARG A 102 10.57 -53.45 34.10
C ARG A 102 9.24 -54.20 34.21
N SER A 103 9.21 -55.31 33.50
CA SER A 103 8.39 -56.52 33.67
C SER A 103 7.39 -56.56 34.83
N SER A 104 6.11 -56.75 34.51
CA SER A 104 5.29 -57.85 35.05
C SER A 104 3.90 -57.90 34.38
N GLY A 105 3.61 -59.03 33.71
CA GLY A 105 2.34 -59.75 33.73
C GLY A 105 1.03 -59.08 33.31
N SER A 106 0.44 -59.63 32.23
CA SER A 106 -0.96 -59.60 31.76
C SER A 106 -1.57 -58.28 31.30
N ASP A 107 -1.86 -58.24 30.00
CA ASP A 107 -2.84 -57.37 29.32
C ASP A 107 -2.66 -55.86 29.51
N SER A 108 -1.51 -55.33 29.09
CA SER A 108 -1.47 -53.92 28.67
C SER A 108 -2.19 -53.78 27.33
N GLU A 109 -3.49 -53.51 27.38
CA GLU A 109 -4.19 -52.80 26.31
C GLU A 109 -3.37 -51.54 25.99
N LYS A 110 -2.58 -51.59 24.91
CA LYS A 110 -1.86 -50.43 24.41
C LYS A 110 -2.93 -49.43 23.98
N LEU A 111 -3.12 -48.35 24.74
CA LEU A 111 -4.08 -47.30 24.44
C LEU A 111 -3.84 -46.78 23.03
N GLN A 112 -4.84 -46.90 22.17
CA GLN A 112 -4.81 -46.38 20.82
C GLN A 112 -5.09 -44.87 20.91
N HIS A 113 -4.08 -44.02 20.69
CA HIS A 113 -4.23 -42.57 20.89
C HIS A 113 -4.94 -41.85 19.74
N PHE A 114 -4.99 -42.45 18.55
CA PHE A 114 -5.79 -41.98 17.41
C PHE A 114 -7.05 -42.83 17.24
N LEU A 115 -8.21 -42.19 17.45
CA LEU A 115 -9.51 -42.83 17.61
C LEU A 115 -10.28 -42.99 16.29
N LYS A 116 -9.90 -42.26 15.24
CA LYS A 116 -10.56 -42.34 13.91
C LYS A 116 -9.57 -42.10 12.77
N PRO A 117 -9.82 -42.68 11.58
CA PRO A 117 -9.03 -42.40 10.39
C PRO A 117 -9.27 -40.97 9.88
N ASP A 118 -8.37 -40.49 9.01
CA ASP A 118 -8.59 -39.24 8.29
C ASP A 118 -9.83 -39.35 7.38
N PRO A 119 -10.63 -38.28 7.24
CA PRO A 119 -11.71 -38.23 6.27
C PRO A 119 -11.15 -38.25 4.84
N GLN A 120 -12.00 -38.58 3.86
CA GLN A 120 -11.60 -38.65 2.45
C GLN A 120 -11.21 -37.27 1.91
N CYS A 121 -11.89 -36.22 2.38
CA CYS A 121 -11.49 -34.83 2.14
C CYS A 121 -11.62 -34.02 3.43
N ARG A 122 -10.61 -33.22 3.76
CA ARG A 122 -10.64 -32.25 4.86
C ARG A 122 -10.20 -30.89 4.38
N VAL A 123 -10.99 -29.87 4.68
CA VAL A 123 -10.66 -28.47 4.42
C VAL A 123 -10.68 -27.72 5.73
N VAL A 124 -9.57 -27.04 6.04
CA VAL A 124 -9.41 -26.18 7.21
C VAL A 124 -9.30 -24.74 6.74
N PHE A 125 -10.12 -23.87 7.32
CA PHE A 125 -10.12 -22.45 7.00
C PHE A 125 -9.50 -21.65 8.14
N LEU A 126 -8.43 -20.93 7.81
CA LEU A 126 -7.77 -19.99 8.72
C LEU A 126 -8.16 -18.56 8.32
N GLY A 127 -9.02 -17.92 9.10
CA GLY A 127 -9.59 -16.61 8.76
C GLY A 127 -9.13 -15.47 9.67
N CYS A 128 -9.15 -14.25 9.13
CA CYS A 128 -9.07 -12.97 9.85
C CYS A 128 -10.47 -12.33 10.02
N ASN A 129 -10.65 -11.34 10.90
CA ASN A 129 -11.92 -10.59 10.95
C ASN A 129 -11.93 -9.49 9.87
N GLY A 130 -12.25 -9.88 8.63
CA GLY A 130 -12.68 -8.96 7.57
C GLY A 130 -11.68 -8.77 6.43
N ASN A 131 -10.41 -8.47 6.73
CA ASN A 131 -9.35 -8.34 5.73
C ASN A 131 -8.01 -8.98 6.20
N SER A 132 -7.07 -9.15 5.26
CA SER A 132 -5.77 -9.81 5.49
C SER A 132 -4.82 -9.06 6.43
N ARG A 133 -5.19 -7.85 6.88
CA ARG A 133 -4.42 -7.00 7.79
C ARG A 133 -4.78 -7.25 9.26
N ASP A 134 -5.76 -8.10 9.55
CA ASP A 134 -6.04 -8.54 10.91
C ASP A 134 -5.32 -9.88 11.19
N THR A 135 -5.14 -10.14 12.48
CA THR A 135 -4.63 -11.38 13.04
C THR A 135 -5.48 -12.59 12.62
N LEU A 136 -4.83 -13.70 12.31
CA LEU A 136 -5.49 -15.00 12.13
C LEU A 136 -6.06 -15.46 13.48
N LYS A 137 -7.32 -15.87 13.48
CA LYS A 137 -8.04 -16.28 14.70
C LYS A 137 -7.70 -17.71 15.10
N ILE A 138 -6.43 -17.96 15.36
CA ILE A 138 -5.89 -19.23 15.85
C ILE A 138 -4.69 -18.96 16.73
N THR A 139 -4.54 -19.72 17.82
CA THR A 139 -3.35 -19.64 18.67
C THR A 139 -2.19 -20.43 18.06
N LYS A 140 -0.96 -20.07 18.42
CA LYS A 140 0.25 -20.78 18.00
C LYS A 140 0.21 -22.27 18.33
N ALA A 141 -0.26 -22.63 19.53
CA ALA A 141 -0.36 -24.02 19.96
C ALA A 141 -1.35 -24.83 19.09
N MET A 142 -2.53 -24.28 18.80
CA MET A 142 -3.52 -24.93 17.94
C MET A 142 -3.02 -25.05 16.49
N LEU A 143 -2.34 -24.03 15.98
CA LEU A 143 -1.71 -24.10 14.67
C LEU A 143 -0.64 -25.20 14.62
N ALA A 144 0.27 -25.26 15.59
CA ALA A 144 1.28 -26.32 15.68
C ALA A 144 0.67 -27.72 15.71
N LYS A 145 -0.44 -27.92 16.46
CA LYS A 145 -1.17 -29.20 16.47
C LYS A 145 -1.69 -29.58 15.10
N ILE A 146 -2.31 -28.65 14.36
CA ILE A 146 -2.82 -28.91 13.00
C ILE A 146 -1.68 -29.22 12.04
N LEU A 147 -0.64 -28.38 12.02
CA LEU A 147 0.48 -28.54 11.10
C LEU A 147 1.25 -29.83 11.38
N THR A 148 1.44 -30.19 12.66
CA THR A 148 2.07 -31.44 13.07
C THR A 148 1.19 -32.64 12.75
N PHE A 149 -0.09 -32.63 13.10
CA PHE A 149 -0.98 -33.77 12.88
C PHE A 149 -1.08 -34.14 11.40
N HIS A 150 -1.14 -33.14 10.52
CA HIS A 150 -1.21 -33.36 9.08
C HIS A 150 0.17 -33.42 8.40
N GLN A 151 1.27 -33.28 9.16
CA GLN A 151 2.64 -33.28 8.65
C GLN A 151 2.86 -32.25 7.53
N VAL A 152 2.30 -31.04 7.73
CA VAL A 152 2.35 -29.92 6.78
C VAL A 152 3.77 -29.42 6.59
N THR A 153 4.15 -29.13 5.35
CA THR A 153 5.46 -28.57 5.03
C THR A 153 5.74 -27.25 5.77
N PRO A 154 6.94 -27.07 6.36
CA PRO A 154 7.30 -25.83 7.01
C PRO A 154 7.36 -24.65 6.04
N ARG A 155 7.50 -24.90 4.72
CA ARG A 155 7.44 -23.84 3.70
C ARG A 155 6.08 -23.11 3.70
N TYR A 156 5.02 -23.74 4.20
CA TYR A 156 3.72 -23.08 4.34
C TYR A 156 3.78 -21.83 5.25
N LEU A 157 4.71 -21.79 6.22
CA LEU A 157 4.91 -20.64 7.07
C LEU A 157 5.28 -19.37 6.28
N GLU A 158 5.93 -19.51 5.12
CA GLU A 158 6.24 -18.39 4.23
C GLU A 158 5.01 -17.69 3.70
N PHE A 159 3.93 -18.43 3.51
CA PHE A 159 2.66 -17.88 3.04
C PHE A 159 1.86 -17.21 4.15
N LEU A 160 2.07 -17.60 5.41
CA LEU A 160 1.41 -17.00 6.56
C LEU A 160 1.94 -15.59 6.89
N ASP A 161 3.19 -15.28 6.54
CA ASP A 161 3.77 -13.93 6.71
C ASP A 161 3.03 -12.84 5.93
N ALA A 162 2.24 -13.23 4.93
CA ALA A 162 1.44 -12.29 4.17
C ALA A 162 0.27 -11.73 5.00
N PHE A 163 -0.09 -12.38 6.12
CA PHE A 163 -1.19 -12.02 7.01
C PHE A 163 -0.70 -11.33 8.31
N GLY A 164 -1.62 -10.90 9.17
CA GLY A 164 -1.33 -10.27 10.45
C GLY A 164 -1.49 -8.76 10.44
N PHE A 165 -1.32 -8.15 11.63
CA PHE A 165 -1.47 -6.72 11.85
C PHE A 165 -0.49 -5.91 10.98
N GLN A 166 -1.03 -5.21 9.98
CA GLN A 166 -0.26 -4.39 9.05
C GLN A 166 -0.89 -3.01 8.84
N ILE A 167 -0.10 -1.96 9.10
CA ILE A 167 -0.50 -0.54 8.86
C ILE A 167 -0.53 -0.23 7.35
N GLN A 168 0.39 -0.80 6.58
CA GLN A 168 0.42 -0.83 5.12
C GLN A 168 0.68 -2.27 4.67
N GLN A 169 0.07 -2.75 3.59
CA GLN A 169 0.27 -4.11 3.05
C GLN A 169 1.68 -4.26 2.47
N LYS A 170 2.70 -4.44 3.34
CA LYS A 170 4.11 -4.52 2.92
C LYS A 170 4.45 -5.82 2.18
N ASN A 171 3.69 -6.88 2.39
CA ASN A 171 3.89 -8.20 1.78
C ASN A 171 2.95 -8.48 0.60
N LEU A 172 2.32 -7.44 0.03
CA LEU A 172 1.43 -7.58 -1.12
C LEU A 172 2.09 -8.26 -2.34
N HIS A 173 3.40 -8.06 -2.51
CA HIS A 173 4.19 -8.64 -3.60
C HIS A 173 4.74 -10.02 -3.29
N PHE A 174 4.58 -10.55 -2.07
CA PHE A 174 4.98 -11.93 -1.81
C PHE A 174 4.15 -12.84 -2.70
N THR A 175 4.83 -13.71 -3.43
CA THR A 175 4.21 -14.72 -4.25
C THR A 175 5.12 -15.94 -4.27
N GLY A 176 4.53 -17.12 -4.15
CA GLY A 176 5.29 -18.35 -4.01
C GLY A 176 4.55 -19.55 -4.57
N PHE A 177 5.34 -20.51 -5.03
CA PHE A 177 4.86 -21.85 -5.34
C PHE A 177 5.87 -22.84 -4.75
N CYS A 178 5.37 -23.76 -3.94
CA CYS A 178 6.15 -24.81 -3.33
C CYS A 178 5.46 -26.12 -3.64
N GLU A 179 6.22 -27.05 -4.18
CA GLU A 179 5.76 -28.42 -4.35
C GLU A 179 6.68 -29.36 -3.59
N TYR A 180 6.10 -30.46 -3.17
CA TYR A 180 6.83 -31.59 -2.64
C TYR A 180 6.10 -32.85 -3.05
N ILE A 181 6.83 -33.84 -3.55
CA ILE A 181 6.28 -35.15 -3.89
C ILE A 181 7.08 -36.18 -3.10
N SER A 182 6.39 -36.86 -2.19
CA SER A 182 6.90 -38.06 -1.53
C SER A 182 6.31 -39.26 -2.24
N VAL A 183 7.14 -40.01 -2.96
CA VAL A 183 6.67 -41.19 -3.70
C VAL A 183 6.93 -42.50 -2.93
N GLY A 184 7.38 -42.40 -1.67
CA GLY A 184 7.46 -43.48 -0.68
C GLY A 184 8.19 -44.75 -1.12
N GLY A 185 9.34 -45.03 -0.50
CA GLY A 185 9.83 -46.41 -0.37
C GLY A 185 8.98 -47.19 0.67
N PRO A 186 9.17 -48.52 0.80
CA PRO A 186 8.36 -49.40 1.67
C PRO A 186 8.38 -49.05 3.18
N THR A 187 9.16 -48.07 3.62
CA THR A 187 9.30 -47.63 5.02
C THR A 187 9.13 -46.11 5.16
N SER A 188 8.11 -45.53 4.53
CA SER A 188 7.80 -44.11 4.72
C SER A 188 7.38 -43.86 6.18
N PRO A 189 8.04 -42.97 6.93
CA PRO A 189 7.70 -42.72 8.34
C PRO A 189 6.32 -42.05 8.49
N VAL A 190 5.80 -41.47 7.41
CA VAL A 190 4.48 -40.81 7.34
C VAL A 190 3.36 -41.81 7.03
N ALA A 191 3.70 -43.03 6.58
CA ALA A 191 2.70 -44.06 6.36
C ALA A 191 2.10 -44.48 7.70
N ASP A 192 0.77 -44.41 7.79
CA ASP A 192 0.02 -44.79 8.98
C ASP A 192 -1.32 -45.38 8.56
N ALA A 193 -1.43 -46.70 8.68
CA ALA A 193 -2.64 -47.43 8.31
C ALA A 193 -3.83 -47.09 9.21
N SER A 194 -3.60 -46.66 10.46
CA SER A 194 -4.68 -46.28 11.38
C SER A 194 -5.35 -44.97 10.96
N LEU A 195 -4.57 -44.06 10.39
CA LEU A 195 -5.05 -42.78 9.85
C LEU A 195 -5.46 -42.88 8.37
N GLY A 196 -5.17 -43.99 7.70
CA GLY A 196 -5.42 -44.15 6.26
C GLY A 196 -4.42 -43.40 5.39
N ARG A 197 -3.17 -43.26 5.83
CA ARG A 197 -2.09 -42.57 5.09
C ARG A 197 -1.14 -43.59 4.47
N SER A 198 -0.97 -43.54 3.15
CA SER A 198 -0.06 -44.44 2.43
C SER A 198 1.41 -44.04 2.57
N GLY A 199 1.68 -42.79 2.91
CA GLY A 199 3.02 -42.21 2.89
C GLY A 199 3.52 -41.83 1.48
N LYS A 200 2.70 -42.07 0.44
CA LYS A 200 2.89 -41.55 -0.92
C LYS A 200 1.91 -40.41 -1.16
N PHE A 201 2.43 -39.20 -1.26
CA PHE A 201 1.61 -38.00 -1.36
C PHE A 201 2.37 -36.88 -2.05
N PHE A 202 1.64 -35.89 -2.54
CA PHE A 202 2.21 -34.59 -2.83
C PHE A 202 1.66 -33.53 -1.89
N GLN A 203 2.43 -32.46 -1.70
CA GLN A 203 2.01 -31.24 -1.05
C GLN A 203 2.28 -30.06 -1.97
N LEU A 204 1.31 -29.16 -2.08
CA LEU A 204 1.40 -27.89 -2.78
C LEU A 204 1.17 -26.75 -1.79
N CYS A 205 1.99 -25.72 -1.85
CA CYS A 205 1.72 -24.43 -1.22
C CYS A 205 1.83 -23.33 -2.24
N TYR A 206 0.79 -22.51 -2.36
CA TYR A 206 0.81 -21.35 -3.24
C TYR A 206 -0.14 -20.27 -2.72
N ASN A 207 -0.01 -19.06 -3.23
CA ASN A 207 -0.95 -17.98 -2.96
C ASN A 207 -1.59 -17.46 -4.24
N LEU A 208 -2.84 -17.04 -4.13
CA LEU A 208 -3.56 -16.36 -5.20
C LEU A 208 -4.09 -15.04 -4.69
N LYS A 209 -4.19 -14.06 -5.58
CA LYS A 209 -4.62 -12.70 -5.26
C LYS A 209 -5.89 -12.37 -6.02
N SER A 210 -6.76 -11.60 -5.40
CA SER A 210 -8.00 -11.11 -6.01
C SER A 210 -8.24 -9.69 -5.52
N THR A 211 -9.23 -9.02 -6.07
CA THR A 211 -9.67 -7.71 -5.60
C THR A 211 -11.04 -7.81 -4.97
N GLY A 212 -11.36 -6.94 -4.03
CA GLY A 212 -12.73 -6.85 -3.55
C GLY A 212 -13.00 -5.59 -2.77
N VAL A 213 -14.27 -5.29 -2.57
CA VAL A 213 -14.68 -4.07 -1.87
C VAL A 213 -14.53 -4.28 -0.36
N ASP A 214 -13.77 -3.41 0.30
CA ASP A 214 -13.79 -3.36 1.77
C ASP A 214 -15.10 -2.69 2.20
N THR A 215 -15.92 -3.40 2.96
CA THR A 215 -16.97 -2.76 3.74
C THR A 215 -16.31 -2.12 4.95
N VAL A 216 -15.82 -0.89 4.78
CA VAL A 216 -15.40 -0.07 5.92
C VAL A 216 -16.61 0.02 6.87
N ARG A 217 -16.44 -0.35 8.14
CA ARG A 217 -17.46 -0.05 9.16
C ARG A 217 -17.67 1.46 9.12
N PRO A 218 -18.90 1.97 9.01
CA PRO A 218 -19.15 3.40 8.98
C PRO A 218 -18.66 4.00 10.30
N GLN A 219 -17.44 4.52 10.28
CA GLN A 219 -16.92 5.40 11.32
C GLN A 219 -17.18 6.80 10.78
N GLU A 220 -17.97 7.55 11.55
CA GLU A 220 -18.44 8.95 11.44
C GLU A 220 -17.60 9.93 10.60
N THR A 221 -17.45 9.67 9.30
CA THR A 221 -17.14 10.69 8.30
C THR A 221 -18.19 10.56 7.21
N ASP A 222 -18.99 11.60 7.05
CA ASP A 222 -20.17 11.75 6.20
C ASP A 222 -19.83 11.75 4.69
N ASP A 223 -18.77 11.07 4.29
CA ASP A 223 -18.36 10.91 2.89
C ASP A 223 -18.88 9.59 2.35
N LEU A 224 -20.02 9.68 1.66
CA LEU A 224 -20.69 8.62 0.87
C LEU A 224 -19.84 8.00 -0.27
N LYS A 225 -18.51 8.05 -0.24
CA LYS A 225 -17.65 7.77 -1.41
C LYS A 225 -16.31 7.06 -1.19
N SER A 226 -16.05 6.33 -0.10
CA SER A 226 -14.83 5.50 -0.04
C SER A 226 -15.12 4.00 0.14
N LYS A 227 -15.81 3.41 -0.85
CA LYS A 227 -15.65 1.97 -1.12
C LYS A 227 -14.25 1.76 -1.71
N ALA A 228 -13.21 1.84 -0.88
CA ALA A 228 -11.87 1.53 -1.33
C ALA A 228 -11.77 0.02 -1.60
N ARG A 229 -11.49 -0.35 -2.85
CA ARG A 229 -11.19 -1.74 -3.21
C ARG A 229 -9.83 -2.10 -2.63
N SER A 230 -9.76 -3.25 -1.97
CA SER A 230 -8.52 -3.78 -1.42
C SER A 230 -8.08 -5.03 -2.18
N PHE A 231 -6.78 -5.24 -2.19
CA PHE A 231 -6.21 -6.48 -2.66
C PHE A 231 -6.36 -7.55 -1.59
N ARG A 232 -6.98 -8.66 -1.99
CA ARG A 232 -7.23 -9.85 -1.19
C ARG A 232 -6.24 -10.92 -1.59
N GLN A 233 -5.90 -11.78 -0.64
CA GLN A 233 -5.07 -12.94 -0.91
C GLN A 233 -5.59 -14.16 -0.16
N VAL A 234 -5.36 -15.31 -0.78
CA VAL A 234 -5.52 -16.62 -0.15
C VAL A 234 -4.18 -17.34 -0.20
N ALA A 235 -3.76 -17.92 0.91
CA ALA A 235 -2.68 -18.89 0.95
C ALA A 235 -3.29 -20.29 1.02
N VAL A 236 -2.84 -21.16 0.14
CA VAL A 236 -3.37 -22.50 -0.06
C VAL A 236 -2.28 -23.49 0.30
N HIS A 237 -2.59 -24.41 1.19
CA HIS A 237 -1.89 -25.67 1.33
C HIS A 237 -2.81 -26.77 0.83
N HIS A 238 -2.31 -27.65 -0.02
CA HIS A 238 -3.00 -28.85 -0.47
C HIS A 238 -2.08 -30.05 -0.29
N GLN A 239 -2.62 -31.14 0.23
CA GLN A 239 -1.97 -32.42 0.32
C GLN A 239 -2.89 -33.47 -0.28
N PHE A 240 -2.33 -34.38 -1.08
CA PHE A 240 -3.09 -35.45 -1.71
C PHE A 240 -2.35 -36.78 -1.61
N ASP A 241 -3.02 -37.80 -1.09
CA ASP A 241 -2.51 -39.17 -1.01
C ASP A 241 -2.69 -39.89 -2.35
N LEU A 242 -1.58 -40.31 -2.96
CA LEU A 242 -1.56 -40.88 -4.31
C LEU A 242 -2.12 -42.31 -4.38
N GLU A 243 -2.23 -43.02 -3.25
CA GLU A 243 -2.76 -44.38 -3.20
C GLU A 243 -4.18 -44.44 -2.65
N ASN A 244 -4.46 -43.71 -1.56
CA ASN A 244 -5.77 -43.75 -0.91
C ASN A 244 -6.72 -42.66 -1.42
N GLY A 245 -6.21 -41.62 -2.09
CA GLY A 245 -7.02 -40.51 -2.59
C GLY A 245 -7.52 -39.55 -1.51
N ASN A 246 -6.95 -39.60 -0.29
CA ASN A 246 -7.29 -38.67 0.77
C ASN A 246 -6.74 -37.28 0.44
N SER A 247 -7.58 -36.26 0.58
CA SER A 247 -7.27 -34.86 0.22
C SER A 247 -7.36 -33.96 1.45
N PHE A 248 -6.32 -33.17 1.72
CA PHE A 248 -6.26 -32.25 2.85
C PHE A 248 -5.91 -30.84 2.38
N TRP A 249 -6.66 -29.85 2.86
CA TRP A 249 -6.53 -28.46 2.46
C TRP A 249 -6.45 -27.55 3.67
N ILE A 250 -5.57 -26.56 3.61
CA ILE A 250 -5.62 -25.38 4.48
C ILE A 250 -5.78 -24.15 3.59
N LEU A 251 -6.88 -23.44 3.77
CA LEU A 251 -7.19 -22.21 3.06
C LEU A 251 -7.10 -21.05 4.06
N THR A 252 -6.01 -20.30 3.99
CA THR A 252 -5.83 -19.09 4.81
C THR A 252 -6.26 -17.88 4.04
N HIS A 253 -7.22 -17.13 4.57
CA HIS A 253 -7.86 -16.04 3.85
C HIS A 253 -8.11 -14.83 4.75
N GLY A 254 -8.08 -13.64 4.16
CA GLY A 254 -8.53 -12.42 4.82
C GLY A 254 -10.05 -12.27 4.88
N HIS A 255 -10.77 -12.96 3.98
CA HIS A 255 -12.22 -12.76 3.79
C HIS A 255 -12.97 -14.08 3.54
N TRP A 256 -14.25 -14.14 3.93
CA TRP A 256 -15.05 -15.36 3.96
C TRP A 256 -15.57 -15.84 2.59
N ASP A 257 -15.28 -15.10 1.52
CA ASP A 257 -15.70 -15.41 0.14
C ASP A 257 -15.17 -16.76 -0.33
N VAL A 258 -13.86 -17.01 -0.18
CA VAL A 258 -13.25 -18.31 -0.55
C VAL A 258 -13.89 -19.47 0.22
N MET A 259 -14.19 -19.26 1.51
CA MET A 259 -14.88 -20.28 2.33
C MET A 259 -16.27 -20.57 1.79
N LYS A 260 -17.02 -19.54 1.40
CA LYS A 260 -18.36 -19.70 0.82
C LYS A 260 -18.31 -20.46 -0.49
N GLU A 261 -17.39 -20.12 -1.39
CA GLU A 261 -17.23 -20.81 -2.67
C GLU A 261 -16.86 -22.29 -2.46
N ALA A 262 -15.93 -22.58 -1.56
CA ALA A 262 -15.57 -23.95 -1.21
C ALA A 262 -16.74 -24.72 -0.57
N ALA A 263 -17.53 -24.06 0.27
CA ALA A 263 -18.75 -24.64 0.86
C ALA A 263 -19.82 -24.94 -0.19
N ASP A 264 -19.97 -24.08 -1.19
CA ASP A 264 -20.93 -24.26 -2.28
C ASP A 264 -20.47 -25.38 -3.23
N LEU A 265 -19.16 -25.45 -3.55
CA LEU A 265 -18.55 -26.52 -4.35
C LEU A 265 -18.68 -27.91 -3.69
N LEU A 266 -18.36 -28.02 -2.41
CA LEU A 266 -18.42 -29.30 -1.69
C LEU A 266 -19.81 -29.63 -1.13
N GLY A 267 -20.70 -28.64 -1.08
CA GLY A 267 -22.03 -28.73 -0.51
C GLY A 267 -23.09 -29.29 -1.45
N SER A 268 -24.35 -28.96 -1.17
CA SER A 268 -25.48 -29.41 -1.97
C SER A 268 -25.55 -28.77 -3.36
N LYS A 269 -24.97 -27.58 -3.54
CA LYS A 269 -24.98 -26.85 -4.82
C LYS A 269 -23.95 -27.38 -5.83
N GLY A 270 -22.85 -27.95 -5.36
CA GLY A 270 -21.81 -28.52 -6.21
C GLY A 270 -22.27 -29.76 -6.97
N LYS A 271 -21.66 -29.97 -8.14
CA LYS A 271 -21.92 -31.16 -8.95
C LYS A 271 -21.52 -32.42 -8.18
N ALA A 272 -22.17 -33.54 -8.49
CA ALA A 272 -21.86 -34.81 -7.84
C ALA A 272 -20.39 -35.24 -8.07
N GLU A 273 -19.86 -34.95 -9.26
CA GLU A 273 -18.48 -35.27 -9.68
C GLU A 273 -17.42 -34.46 -8.93
N ASP A 274 -17.74 -33.21 -8.57
CA ASP A 274 -16.81 -32.28 -7.90
C ASP A 274 -16.65 -32.56 -6.39
N LYS A 275 -17.45 -33.49 -5.85
CA LYS A 275 -17.47 -33.88 -4.43
C LYS A 275 -17.43 -35.39 -4.21
N ASP A 276 -17.03 -36.15 -5.22
CA ASP A 276 -16.83 -37.58 -5.11
C ASP A 276 -15.40 -37.89 -4.69
N PHE A 277 -15.24 -38.51 -3.52
CA PHE A 277 -13.95 -38.92 -2.96
C PHE A 277 -13.86 -40.43 -2.74
N ARG A 278 -14.71 -41.23 -3.41
CA ARG A 278 -14.79 -42.69 -3.22
C ARG A 278 -13.67 -43.46 -3.89
N SER A 279 -13.02 -42.88 -4.89
CA SER A 279 -11.88 -43.47 -5.61
C SER A 279 -10.76 -42.45 -5.76
N VAL A 280 -9.53 -42.90 -5.98
CA VAL A 280 -8.37 -42.02 -6.18
C VAL A 280 -8.60 -41.06 -7.36
N GLU A 281 -9.16 -41.57 -8.46
CA GLU A 281 -9.46 -40.77 -9.65
C GLU A 281 -10.54 -39.72 -9.35
N ALA A 282 -11.62 -40.10 -8.68
CA ALA A 282 -12.70 -39.17 -8.31
C ALA A 282 -12.20 -38.11 -7.32
N SER A 283 -11.42 -38.52 -6.30
CA SER A 283 -10.81 -37.60 -5.35
C SER A 283 -9.86 -36.60 -6.02
N LEU A 284 -9.10 -37.04 -7.02
CA LEU A 284 -8.22 -36.15 -7.77
C LEU A 284 -9.04 -35.17 -8.63
N LYS A 285 -10.08 -35.64 -9.33
CA LYS A 285 -11.01 -34.77 -10.08
C LYS A 285 -11.64 -33.71 -9.18
N SER A 286 -12.14 -34.11 -8.00
CA SER A 286 -12.68 -33.19 -6.99
C SER A 286 -11.62 -32.19 -6.49
N SER A 287 -10.36 -32.64 -6.34
CA SER A 287 -9.25 -31.75 -5.94
C SER A 287 -8.87 -30.75 -7.04
N LEU A 288 -8.89 -31.16 -8.32
CA LEU A 288 -8.71 -30.28 -9.48
C LEU A 288 -9.84 -29.25 -9.58
N ALA A 289 -11.09 -29.65 -9.31
CA ALA A 289 -12.23 -28.73 -9.24
C ALA A 289 -12.04 -27.66 -8.17
N MET A 290 -11.48 -28.01 -6.99
CA MET A 290 -11.16 -27.04 -5.95
C MET A 290 -10.04 -26.07 -6.37
N HIS A 291 -8.97 -26.57 -7.00
CA HIS A 291 -7.95 -25.68 -7.58
C HIS A 291 -8.55 -24.73 -8.62
N LEU A 292 -9.40 -25.23 -9.50
CA LEU A 292 -10.05 -24.44 -10.55
C LEU A 292 -10.95 -23.35 -9.95
N MET A 293 -11.72 -23.67 -8.91
CA MET A 293 -12.51 -22.71 -8.15
C MET A 293 -11.62 -21.59 -7.57
N LEU A 294 -10.49 -21.94 -6.95
CA LEU A 294 -9.54 -20.95 -6.41
C LEU A 294 -8.95 -20.06 -7.51
N CYS A 295 -8.60 -20.64 -8.66
CA CYS A 295 -8.07 -19.93 -9.81
C CYS A 295 -9.09 -18.96 -10.43
N ARG A 296 -10.36 -19.37 -10.51
CA ARG A 296 -11.46 -18.50 -10.96
C ARG A 296 -11.70 -17.34 -10.01
N TRP A 297 -11.76 -17.61 -8.70
CA TRP A 297 -11.86 -16.56 -7.67
C TRP A 297 -10.73 -15.51 -7.79
N ALA A 298 -9.52 -15.96 -8.13
CA ALA A 298 -8.36 -15.08 -8.34
C ALA A 298 -8.46 -14.22 -9.62
N SER A 299 -9.35 -14.57 -10.54
CA SER A 299 -9.48 -13.95 -11.86
C SER A 299 -10.72 -13.06 -11.99
N GLU A 300 -11.83 -13.38 -11.31
CA GLU A 300 -13.15 -12.78 -11.56
C GLU A 300 -13.19 -11.24 -11.40
N THR A 301 -12.66 -10.70 -10.31
CA THR A 301 -12.92 -9.31 -9.90
C THR A 301 -12.00 -8.26 -10.53
N TRP A 302 -10.96 -8.70 -11.26
CA TRP A 302 -9.95 -7.80 -11.82
C TRP A 302 -10.49 -6.87 -12.91
N ARG A 303 -11.52 -7.30 -13.65
CA ARG A 303 -12.12 -6.46 -14.69
C ARG A 303 -12.69 -5.17 -14.11
N ASP A 304 -13.48 -5.30 -13.06
CA ASP A 304 -14.10 -4.15 -12.39
C ASP A 304 -13.04 -3.26 -11.74
N CYS A 305 -12.00 -3.86 -11.14
CA CYS A 305 -10.90 -3.10 -10.55
C CYS A 305 -10.16 -2.24 -11.60
N LEU A 306 -9.92 -2.78 -12.79
CA LEU A 306 -9.25 -2.03 -13.86
C LEU A 306 -10.15 -0.93 -14.42
N LEU A 307 -11.45 -1.18 -14.57
CA LEU A 307 -12.41 -0.15 -14.99
C LEU A 307 -12.48 1.01 -14.00
N GLU A 308 -12.55 0.73 -12.70
CA GLU A 308 -12.54 1.76 -11.65
C GLU A 308 -11.24 2.56 -11.67
N LEU A 309 -10.08 1.92 -11.83
CA LEU A 309 -8.80 2.61 -11.94
C LEU A 309 -8.72 3.50 -13.20
N GLU A 310 -9.26 3.05 -14.33
CA GLU A 310 -9.36 3.85 -15.56
C GLU A 310 -10.22 5.10 -15.33
N GLU A 311 -11.40 4.93 -14.75
CA GLU A 311 -12.31 6.04 -14.41
C GLU A 311 -11.65 7.02 -13.44
N ASP A 312 -10.99 6.53 -12.39
CA ASP A 312 -10.28 7.37 -11.42
C ASP A 312 -9.13 8.16 -12.07
N VAL A 313 -8.37 7.53 -12.97
CA VAL A 313 -7.29 8.19 -13.73
C VAL A 313 -7.85 9.25 -14.66
N ASP A 314 -8.93 8.96 -15.39
CA ASP A 314 -9.57 9.92 -16.29
C ASP A 314 -10.12 11.12 -15.50
N LEU A 315 -10.80 10.90 -14.37
CA LEU A 315 -11.29 11.96 -13.50
C LEU A 315 -10.15 12.80 -12.89
N ALA A 316 -9.09 12.16 -12.40
CA ALA A 316 -7.95 12.87 -11.81
C ALA A 316 -7.16 13.70 -12.83
N THR A 317 -7.27 13.36 -14.12
CA THR A 317 -6.51 14.00 -15.19
C THR A 317 -7.36 14.87 -16.11
N GLU A 318 -8.68 14.93 -15.90
CA GLU A 318 -9.60 15.75 -16.70
C GLU A 318 -9.13 17.22 -16.79
N ASP A 319 -8.78 17.81 -15.64
CA ASP A 319 -8.27 19.18 -15.55
C ASP A 319 -6.91 19.36 -16.26
N THR A 320 -6.10 18.30 -16.31
CA THR A 320 -4.79 18.32 -16.98
C THR A 320 -4.93 18.25 -18.50
N ALA A 321 -5.91 17.51 -19.01
CA ALA A 321 -6.10 17.27 -20.44
C ALA A 321 -7.01 18.30 -21.13
N HIS A 322 -8.07 18.77 -20.48
CA HIS A 322 -9.15 19.54 -21.14
C HIS A 322 -9.27 21.01 -20.69
N ALA A 323 -8.64 21.40 -19.58
CA ALA A 323 -8.79 22.75 -19.03
C ALA A 323 -7.48 23.56 -19.12
N PRO A 324 -7.16 24.21 -20.27
CA PRO A 324 -5.93 24.98 -20.45
C PRO A 324 -5.78 26.14 -19.43
N PHE A 325 -6.89 26.64 -18.87
CA PHE A 325 -6.92 27.83 -18.02
C PHE A 325 -7.02 27.56 -16.51
N LYS A 326 -7.21 26.31 -16.07
CA LYS A 326 -7.30 25.98 -14.63
C LYS A 326 -5.89 25.88 -14.04
N LEU A 327 -5.67 26.52 -12.87
CA LEU A 327 -4.44 26.31 -12.12
C LEU A 327 -4.42 24.88 -11.58
N LEU A 328 -3.31 24.19 -11.80
CA LEU A 328 -3.13 22.83 -11.33
C LEU A 328 -2.60 22.90 -9.90
N ALA A 329 -3.21 22.17 -8.96
CA ALA A 329 -2.72 22.14 -7.59
C ALA A 329 -1.66 21.03 -7.42
N PRO A 330 -0.67 21.20 -6.53
CA PRO A 330 0.28 20.12 -6.20
C PRO A 330 -0.42 18.84 -5.70
N ASN A 331 -1.57 18.97 -5.04
CA ASN A 331 -2.35 17.82 -4.57
C ASN A 331 -2.91 16.96 -5.71
N ASP A 332 -3.17 17.53 -6.89
CA ASP A 332 -3.65 16.77 -8.04
C ASP A 332 -2.56 15.85 -8.57
N LEU A 333 -1.31 16.31 -8.53
CA LEU A 333 -0.13 15.50 -8.90
C LEU A 333 0.07 14.33 -7.92
N ILE A 334 -0.15 14.54 -6.62
CA ILE A 334 -0.08 13.48 -5.61
C ILE A 334 -1.13 12.41 -5.89
N LYS A 335 -2.37 12.80 -6.20
CA LYS A 335 -3.45 11.86 -6.56
C LYS A 335 -3.11 11.04 -7.81
N ILE A 336 -2.61 11.69 -8.87
CA ILE A 336 -2.17 10.99 -10.09
C ILE A 336 -1.04 10.00 -9.77
N GLN A 337 -0.10 10.38 -8.90
CA GLN A 337 0.96 9.48 -8.44
C GLN A 337 0.42 8.27 -7.68
N GLU A 338 -0.50 8.48 -6.74
CA GLU A 338 -1.14 7.39 -5.97
C GLU A 338 -1.90 6.42 -6.88
N LEU A 339 -2.60 6.92 -7.90
CA LEU A 339 -3.27 6.09 -8.91
C LEU A 339 -2.27 5.31 -9.77
N GLY A 340 -1.14 5.93 -10.13
CA GLY A 340 -0.05 5.26 -10.82
C GLY A 340 0.56 4.13 -10.00
N GLU A 341 0.76 4.32 -8.70
CA GLU A 341 1.23 3.28 -7.78
C GLU A 341 0.23 2.12 -7.66
N LYS A 342 -1.06 2.41 -7.45
CA LYS A 342 -2.12 1.39 -7.42
C LYS A 342 -2.21 0.58 -8.70
N THR A 343 -2.08 1.23 -9.86
CA THR A 343 -2.09 0.54 -11.16
C THR A 343 -0.88 -0.37 -11.31
N LYS A 344 0.30 0.07 -10.85
CA LYS A 344 1.51 -0.74 -10.83
C LYS A 344 1.37 -1.97 -9.91
N ASP A 345 0.72 -1.81 -8.76
CA ASP A 345 0.43 -2.93 -7.86
C ASP A 345 -0.52 -3.95 -8.50
N ALA A 346 -1.54 -3.48 -9.23
CA ALA A 346 -2.43 -4.34 -10.01
C ALA A 346 -1.68 -5.14 -11.09
N VAL A 347 -0.79 -4.47 -11.85
CA VAL A 347 0.09 -5.14 -12.84
C VAL A 347 0.93 -6.23 -12.18
N SER A 348 1.56 -5.93 -11.05
CA SER A 348 2.38 -6.90 -10.32
C SER A 348 1.59 -8.14 -9.92
N GLN A 349 0.37 -7.95 -9.39
CA GLN A 349 -0.44 -9.06 -8.89
C GLN A 349 -1.03 -9.92 -10.02
N LEU A 350 -1.45 -9.32 -11.13
CA LEU A 350 -1.90 -10.07 -12.30
C LEU A 350 -0.77 -10.93 -12.87
N LYS A 351 0.46 -10.39 -12.95
CA LYS A 351 1.65 -11.17 -13.34
C LYS A 351 1.92 -12.32 -12.39
N ASP A 352 1.86 -12.05 -11.09
CA ASP A 352 2.06 -13.07 -10.06
C ASP A 352 1.04 -14.21 -10.21
N ASN A 353 -0.24 -13.88 -10.35
CA ASN A 353 -1.32 -14.86 -10.54
C ASN A 353 -1.09 -15.71 -11.81
N ALA A 354 -0.78 -15.08 -12.94
CA ALA A 354 -0.46 -15.79 -14.18
C ALA A 354 0.70 -16.77 -13.99
N GLY A 355 1.74 -16.38 -13.25
CA GLY A 355 2.84 -17.27 -12.86
C GLY A 355 2.38 -18.45 -12.01
N ARG A 356 1.50 -18.25 -11.03
CA ARG A 356 0.97 -19.33 -10.17
C ARG A 356 0.08 -20.32 -10.91
N LEU A 357 -0.74 -19.82 -11.82
CA LEU A 357 -1.53 -20.65 -12.73
C LEU A 357 -0.60 -21.51 -13.62
N GLN A 358 0.49 -20.92 -14.13
CA GLN A 358 1.49 -21.65 -14.91
C GLN A 358 2.19 -22.73 -14.08
N ASP A 359 2.63 -22.41 -12.86
CA ASP A 359 3.29 -23.36 -11.96
C ASP A 359 2.38 -24.57 -11.64
N LEU A 360 1.08 -24.32 -11.41
CA LEU A 360 0.08 -25.38 -11.21
C LEU A 360 -0.07 -26.25 -12.46
N ALA A 361 -0.18 -25.64 -13.64
CA ALA A 361 -0.29 -26.38 -14.90
C ALA A 361 0.95 -27.25 -15.14
N ASP A 362 2.14 -26.70 -14.91
CA ASP A 362 3.41 -27.40 -15.08
C ASP A 362 3.60 -28.53 -14.07
N PHE A 363 3.14 -28.35 -12.83
CA PHE A 363 3.13 -29.40 -11.81
C PHE A 363 2.29 -30.60 -12.26
N TYR A 364 1.03 -30.38 -12.63
CA TYR A 364 0.14 -31.48 -13.00
C TYR A 364 0.56 -32.16 -14.32
N GLN A 365 1.10 -31.41 -15.28
CA GLN A 365 1.72 -32.00 -16.47
C GLN A 365 2.95 -32.87 -16.14
N ARG A 366 3.78 -32.47 -15.16
CA ARG A 366 4.91 -33.28 -14.69
C ARG A 366 4.44 -34.50 -13.90
N LEU A 367 3.39 -34.37 -13.10
CA LEU A 367 2.79 -35.48 -12.37
C LEU A 367 2.32 -36.59 -13.31
N LEU A 368 1.71 -36.22 -14.45
CA LEU A 368 1.32 -37.20 -15.49
C LEU A 368 2.50 -37.94 -16.14
N LYS A 369 3.66 -37.30 -16.22
CA LYS A 369 4.88 -37.90 -16.79
C LYS A 369 5.60 -38.82 -15.80
N ASP A 370 5.24 -38.78 -14.52
CA ASP A 370 5.86 -39.59 -13.49
C ASP A 370 5.31 -41.02 -13.52
N ASP A 371 6.17 -41.99 -13.88
CA ASP A 371 5.82 -43.42 -13.91
C ASP A 371 5.35 -43.96 -12.55
N ARG A 372 5.68 -43.26 -11.46
CA ARG A 372 5.34 -43.69 -10.12
C ARG A 372 3.91 -43.29 -9.71
N PHE A 373 3.22 -42.47 -10.51
CA PHE A 373 1.82 -42.17 -10.33
C PHE A 373 0.96 -43.25 -11.01
N ALA A 374 0.51 -44.23 -10.21
CA ALA A 374 -0.22 -45.40 -10.70
C ALA A 374 -1.51 -45.06 -11.46
N SER A 375 -2.22 -44.00 -11.05
CA SER A 375 -3.49 -43.58 -11.64
C SER A 375 -3.36 -42.58 -12.80
N ARG A 376 -2.16 -42.47 -13.40
CA ARG A 376 -1.89 -41.48 -14.47
C ARG A 376 -2.80 -41.64 -15.69
N ASP A 377 -3.06 -42.88 -16.12
CA ASP A 377 -3.79 -43.12 -17.36
C ASP A 377 -5.28 -42.82 -17.21
N SER A 378 -5.86 -43.15 -16.04
CA SER A 378 -7.26 -42.85 -15.74
C SER A 378 -7.50 -41.37 -15.49
N CYS A 379 -6.54 -40.68 -14.87
CA CYS A 379 -6.64 -39.25 -14.56
C CYS A 379 -6.18 -38.34 -15.70
N LYS A 380 -5.57 -38.88 -16.76
CA LYS A 380 -4.99 -38.11 -17.86
C LYS A 380 -5.96 -37.11 -18.47
N SER A 381 -7.16 -37.57 -18.85
CA SER A 381 -8.16 -36.71 -19.48
C SER A 381 -8.58 -35.55 -18.57
N ALA A 382 -8.75 -35.80 -17.27
CA ALA A 382 -9.16 -34.77 -16.31
C ALA A 382 -8.04 -33.75 -16.05
N ILE A 383 -6.79 -34.20 -16.01
CA ILE A 383 -5.63 -33.30 -15.86
C ILE A 383 -5.45 -32.48 -17.15
N ASP A 384 -5.58 -33.08 -18.33
CA ASP A 384 -5.46 -32.37 -19.61
C ASP A 384 -6.55 -31.29 -19.75
N GLU A 385 -7.80 -31.58 -19.35
CA GLU A 385 -8.90 -30.61 -19.29
C GLU A 385 -8.60 -29.48 -18.30
N PHE A 386 -8.20 -29.81 -17.07
CA PHE A 386 -7.81 -28.83 -16.06
C PHE A 386 -6.67 -27.92 -16.53
N VAL A 387 -5.63 -28.49 -17.15
CA VAL A 387 -4.51 -27.73 -17.72
C VAL A 387 -4.97 -26.85 -18.88
N GLY A 388 -5.91 -27.31 -19.69
CA GLY A 388 -6.54 -26.51 -20.74
C GLY A 388 -7.25 -25.28 -20.17
N ASP A 389 -8.05 -25.48 -19.12
CA ASP A 389 -8.74 -24.40 -18.39
C ASP A 389 -7.74 -23.41 -17.77
N LEU A 390 -6.65 -23.90 -17.16
CA LEU A 390 -5.60 -23.03 -16.62
C LEU A 390 -4.95 -22.18 -17.72
N LYS A 391 -4.64 -22.76 -18.88
CA LYS A 391 -4.04 -22.01 -20.01
C LYS A 391 -4.95 -20.89 -20.50
N TYR A 392 -6.25 -21.15 -20.62
CA TYR A 392 -7.21 -20.11 -20.98
C TYR A 392 -7.24 -18.98 -19.94
N MET A 393 -7.23 -19.31 -18.64
CA MET A 393 -7.19 -18.29 -17.57
C MET A 393 -5.86 -17.52 -17.54
N ILE A 394 -4.73 -18.16 -17.88
CA ILE A 394 -3.42 -17.50 -18.00
C ILE A 394 -3.48 -16.45 -19.11
N GLU A 395 -3.99 -16.82 -20.30
CA GLU A 395 -4.14 -15.90 -21.43
C GLU A 395 -5.05 -14.71 -21.09
N ASP A 396 -6.19 -14.95 -20.44
CA ASP A 396 -7.08 -13.88 -19.98
C ASP A 396 -6.42 -12.96 -18.94
N THR A 397 -5.67 -13.55 -17.99
CA THR A 397 -4.93 -12.78 -16.97
C THR A 397 -3.81 -11.94 -17.59
N GLN A 398 -3.12 -12.46 -18.62
CA GLN A 398 -2.10 -11.74 -19.37
C GLN A 398 -2.70 -10.58 -20.17
N LEU A 399 -3.86 -10.78 -20.81
CA LEU A 399 -4.57 -9.70 -21.49
C LEU A 399 -4.91 -8.54 -20.54
N ARG A 400 -5.40 -8.87 -19.35
CA ARG A 400 -5.68 -7.87 -18.29
C ARG A 400 -4.40 -7.20 -17.79
N THR A 401 -3.28 -7.93 -17.72
CA THR A 401 -1.97 -7.38 -17.40
C THR A 401 -1.55 -6.33 -18.42
N THR A 402 -1.65 -6.63 -19.72
CA THR A 402 -1.30 -5.67 -20.78
C THR A 402 -2.18 -4.42 -20.74
N ARG A 403 -3.48 -4.59 -20.45
CA ARG A 403 -4.39 -3.44 -20.25
C ARG A 403 -3.95 -2.56 -19.07
N ALA A 404 -3.61 -3.18 -17.93
CA ALA A 404 -3.14 -2.47 -16.75
C ALA A 404 -1.79 -1.77 -16.99
N GLU A 405 -0.90 -2.36 -17.78
CA GLU A 405 0.37 -1.74 -18.19
C GLU A 405 0.15 -0.50 -19.05
N LEU A 406 -0.78 -0.56 -20.00
CA LEU A 406 -1.16 0.59 -20.82
C LEU A 406 -1.76 1.71 -19.97
N LEU A 407 -2.60 1.37 -19.00
CA LEU A 407 -3.14 2.35 -18.05
C LEU A 407 -2.01 3.01 -17.26
N TYR A 408 -1.06 2.24 -16.72
CA TYR A 408 0.08 2.78 -15.99
C TYR A 408 0.92 3.74 -16.84
N GLN A 409 1.20 3.37 -18.09
CA GLN A 409 1.91 4.23 -19.05
C GLN A 409 1.14 5.53 -19.28
N THR A 410 -0.17 5.43 -19.53
CA THR A 410 -1.05 6.60 -19.73
C THR A 410 -1.06 7.51 -18.50
N THR A 411 -1.15 6.95 -17.29
CA THR A 411 -1.08 7.73 -16.04
C THR A 411 0.27 8.41 -15.89
N SER A 412 1.38 7.73 -16.21
CA SER A 412 2.73 8.28 -16.16
C SER A 412 2.90 9.45 -17.14
N ASP A 413 2.42 9.30 -18.38
CA ASP A 413 2.49 10.34 -19.40
C ASP A 413 1.67 11.58 -19.00
N ARG A 414 0.45 11.36 -18.47
CA ARG A 414 -0.40 12.44 -17.96
C ARG A 414 0.21 13.12 -16.74
N LYS A 415 0.88 12.38 -15.85
CA LYS A 415 1.64 12.94 -14.71
C LYS A 415 2.77 13.84 -15.19
N GLU A 416 3.52 13.43 -16.20
CA GLU A 416 4.61 14.23 -16.76
C GLU A 416 4.08 15.51 -17.41
N LEU A 417 2.97 15.43 -18.15
CA LEU A 417 2.30 16.61 -18.68
C LEU A 417 1.81 17.55 -17.57
N ALA A 418 1.26 17.01 -16.48
CA ALA A 418 0.86 17.77 -15.30
C ALA A 418 2.05 18.50 -14.66
N ASN A 419 3.19 17.82 -14.49
CA ASN A 419 4.43 18.42 -14.00
C ASN A 419 4.92 19.58 -14.88
N GLN A 420 4.93 19.39 -16.20
CA GLN A 420 5.33 20.44 -17.14
C GLN A 420 4.41 21.65 -17.04
N ARG A 421 3.10 21.45 -16.89
CA ARG A 421 2.14 22.55 -16.69
C ARG A 421 2.39 23.29 -15.38
N LEU A 422 2.68 22.58 -14.27
CA LEU A 422 3.04 23.23 -12.99
C LEU A 422 4.30 24.09 -13.13
N GLN A 423 5.31 23.61 -13.85
CA GLN A 423 6.52 24.39 -14.13
C GLN A 423 6.22 25.65 -14.96
N ILE A 424 5.42 25.53 -16.01
CA ILE A 424 4.97 26.68 -16.83
C ILE A 424 4.19 27.69 -15.98
N GLN A 425 3.28 27.23 -15.11
CA GLN A 425 2.50 28.09 -14.22
C GLN A 425 3.40 28.85 -13.25
N SER A 426 4.37 28.17 -12.63
CA SER A 426 5.34 28.81 -11.73
C SER A 426 6.19 29.86 -12.46
N THR A 427 6.63 29.54 -13.68
CA THR A 427 7.43 30.44 -14.52
C THR A 427 6.63 31.66 -14.95
N THR A 428 5.37 31.47 -15.36
CA THR A 428 4.45 32.58 -15.72
C THR A 428 4.17 33.48 -14.52
N ARG A 429 4.01 32.88 -13.32
CA ARG A 429 3.82 33.66 -12.08
C ARG A 429 5.07 34.47 -11.74
N MET A 430 6.26 33.88 -11.90
CA MET A 430 7.55 34.55 -11.72
C MET A 430 7.73 35.70 -12.73
N GLU A 431 7.34 35.50 -14.00
CA GLU A 431 7.38 36.54 -15.03
C GLU A 431 6.50 37.73 -14.63
N ARG A 432 5.24 37.48 -14.25
CA ARG A 432 4.32 38.54 -13.80
C ARG A 432 4.86 39.29 -12.59
N MET A 433 5.44 38.57 -11.62
CA MET A 433 6.09 39.17 -10.45
C MET A 433 7.30 40.02 -10.87
N SER A 434 8.13 39.53 -11.80
CA SER A 434 9.29 40.26 -12.32
C SER A 434 8.89 41.52 -13.08
N VAL A 435 7.83 41.49 -13.88
CA VAL A 435 7.30 42.69 -14.56
C VAL A 435 6.75 43.70 -13.54
N GLY A 436 6.06 43.22 -12.51
CA GLY A 436 5.61 44.05 -11.38
C GLY A 436 6.78 44.73 -10.67
N MET A 437 7.81 43.96 -10.30
CA MET A 437 9.04 44.46 -9.70
C MET A 437 9.77 45.47 -10.60
N TYR A 438 9.77 45.24 -11.91
CA TYR A 438 10.38 46.17 -12.87
C TYR A 438 9.65 47.52 -12.88
N ARG A 439 8.31 47.50 -12.88
CA ARG A 439 7.49 48.72 -12.80
C ARG A 439 7.68 49.45 -11.47
N GLU A 440 7.70 48.73 -10.35
CA GLU A 440 7.95 49.29 -9.02
C GLU A 440 9.35 49.91 -8.93
N THR A 441 10.35 49.24 -9.50
CA THR A 441 11.73 49.76 -9.59
C THR A 441 11.78 51.05 -10.40
N ILE A 442 11.06 51.14 -11.53
CA ILE A 442 10.98 52.38 -12.32
C ILE A 442 10.28 53.48 -11.52
N ALA A 443 9.15 53.20 -10.87
CA ALA A 443 8.43 54.19 -10.07
C ALA A 443 9.30 54.75 -8.93
N MET A 444 10.03 53.88 -8.22
CA MET A 444 10.99 54.29 -7.19
C MET A 444 12.10 55.18 -7.76
N ARG A 445 12.61 54.87 -8.96
CA ARG A 445 13.60 55.73 -9.64
C ARG A 445 13.03 57.10 -10.01
N VAL A 446 11.79 57.17 -10.50
CA VAL A 446 11.13 58.44 -10.84
C VAL A 446 10.90 59.29 -9.59
N LEU A 447 10.39 58.70 -8.50
CA LEU A 447 10.22 59.39 -7.22
C LEU A 447 11.55 59.92 -6.68
N ALA A 448 12.60 59.11 -6.72
CA ALA A 448 13.94 59.55 -6.31
C ALA A 448 14.42 60.77 -7.11
N VAL A 449 14.22 60.79 -8.44
CA VAL A 449 14.58 61.94 -9.29
C VAL A 449 13.76 63.19 -8.92
N VAL A 450 12.45 63.07 -8.76
CA VAL A 450 11.58 64.18 -8.36
C VAL A 450 11.98 64.72 -7.00
N SER A 451 12.24 63.86 -6.02
CA SER A 451 12.69 64.25 -4.69
C SER A 451 14.04 64.96 -4.72
N VAL A 452 15.02 64.49 -5.49
CA VAL A 452 16.34 65.15 -5.62
C VAL A 452 16.23 66.59 -6.13
N ILE A 453 15.24 66.88 -6.98
CA ILE A 453 14.99 68.23 -7.51
C ILE A 453 14.21 69.08 -6.49
N TYR A 454 13.23 68.50 -5.82
CA TYR A 454 12.29 69.24 -4.96
C TYR A 454 12.81 69.50 -3.54
N LEU A 455 13.65 68.60 -3.00
CA LEU A 455 14.22 68.72 -1.64
C LEU A 455 15.00 70.03 -1.42
N PRO A 456 15.92 70.43 -2.31
CA PRO A 456 16.67 71.68 -2.15
C PRO A 456 15.76 72.90 -2.17
N GLY A 457 14.78 72.95 -3.09
CA GLY A 457 13.82 74.04 -3.17
C GLY A 457 12.92 74.13 -1.93
N SER A 458 12.46 72.99 -1.42
CA SER A 458 11.66 72.92 -0.19
C SER A 458 12.45 73.33 1.05
N PHE A 459 13.71 72.90 1.16
CA PHE A 459 14.59 73.28 2.26
C PHE A 459 14.87 74.79 2.26
N VAL A 460 15.21 75.35 1.10
CA VAL A 460 15.47 76.79 0.94
C VAL A 460 14.20 77.60 1.19
N SER A 461 13.04 77.14 0.70
CA SER A 461 11.74 77.77 0.98
C SER A 461 11.38 77.74 2.47
N GLY A 462 11.61 76.61 3.14
CA GLY A 462 11.40 76.49 4.59
C GLY A 462 12.33 77.41 5.36
N PHE A 463 13.61 77.46 5.00
CA PHE A 463 14.61 78.33 5.62
C PHE A 463 14.23 79.82 5.51
N PHE A 464 13.85 80.29 4.32
CA PHE A 464 13.40 81.67 4.11
C PHE A 464 12.01 81.97 4.69
N SER A 465 11.24 80.95 5.05
CA SER A 465 9.96 81.09 5.76
C SER A 465 10.11 81.18 7.28
N THR A 466 11.29 80.89 7.83
CA THR A 466 11.56 81.08 9.26
C THR A 466 11.90 82.54 9.57
N ASP A 467 11.61 82.98 10.79
CA ASP A 467 11.88 84.35 11.29
C ASP A 467 13.37 84.75 11.33
N VAL A 468 14.27 83.87 10.86
CA VAL A 468 15.70 84.13 10.68
C VAL A 468 15.95 85.23 9.63
N VAL A 469 15.07 85.38 8.63
CA VAL A 469 15.20 86.40 7.58
C VAL A 469 13.97 87.32 7.55
N LYS A 470 14.06 88.50 8.18
CA LYS A 470 12.99 89.51 8.14
C LYS A 470 13.15 90.43 6.93
N TYR A 471 12.24 90.32 5.97
CA TYR A 471 12.13 91.26 4.87
C TYR A 471 11.27 92.46 5.29
N GLN A 472 11.86 93.41 6.03
CA GLN A 472 11.22 94.70 6.26
C GLN A 472 11.21 95.50 4.96
N GLN A 473 10.02 95.95 4.55
CA GLN A 473 9.86 96.95 3.51
C GLN A 473 10.33 98.31 4.06
N GLY A 474 11.65 98.52 4.08
CA GLY A 474 12.23 99.85 4.24
C GLY A 474 12.17 100.59 2.90
N GLY A 475 11.73 101.84 2.78
CA GLY A 475 11.47 102.86 3.79
C GLY A 475 11.97 104.19 3.22
N GLY A 476 11.12 105.22 3.23
CA GLY A 476 11.44 106.58 2.80
C GLY A 476 10.16 107.39 2.57
N ALA A 477 9.39 107.74 3.61
CA ALA A 477 9.60 108.82 4.58
C ALA A 477 8.84 110.11 4.19
N GLN A 478 7.75 110.39 4.94
CA GLN A 478 7.35 111.67 5.56
C GLN A 478 5.84 111.61 5.86
N SER A 479 5.48 111.43 7.14
CA SER A 479 4.99 112.48 8.06
C SER A 479 3.70 113.10 7.55
N SER A 480 2.57 113.17 8.25
CA SER A 480 2.17 113.30 9.66
C SER A 480 0.64 113.47 9.51
N SER A 481 -0.28 113.07 10.37
CA SER A 481 -0.51 113.36 11.78
C SER A 481 -1.98 112.99 12.06
N SER A 482 -2.24 112.55 13.29
CA SER A 482 -3.50 112.73 14.05
C SER A 482 -4.85 112.32 13.43
N ALA A 483 -5.38 111.26 14.04
CA ALA A 483 -6.78 110.87 14.16
C ALA A 483 -7.76 112.04 14.39
N GLN A 484 -8.94 111.99 13.74
CA GLN A 484 -10.23 112.08 14.44
C GLN A 484 -11.42 111.59 13.58
N SER A 485 -12.48 111.25 14.28
CA SER A 485 -13.62 110.37 14.01
C SER A 485 -14.72 110.92 13.08
N ALA A 486 -15.28 110.05 12.22
CA ALA A 486 -16.67 109.90 11.69
C ALA A 486 -17.51 111.13 11.21
N PRO A 487 -18.58 111.01 10.37
CA PRO A 487 -19.10 109.90 9.56
C PRO A 487 -19.46 110.25 8.08
N GLN A 488 -19.88 109.23 7.34
CA GLN A 488 -20.86 109.21 6.22
C GLN A 488 -20.57 109.89 4.85
N ASN A 489 -20.83 109.05 3.84
CA ASN A 489 -21.29 109.33 2.46
C ASN A 489 -20.29 109.93 1.47
N SER A 490 -19.65 109.07 0.67
CA SER A 490 -20.07 108.79 -0.72
C SER A 490 -18.95 108.11 -1.53
N SER A 491 -19.34 107.03 -2.21
CA SER A 491 -18.71 106.39 -3.38
C SER A 491 -17.25 105.92 -3.37
N THR A 492 -17.10 104.64 -3.75
CA THR A 492 -15.96 103.91 -4.37
C THR A 492 -14.87 103.27 -3.45
N PRO A 493 -14.35 102.08 -3.84
CA PRO A 493 -14.01 101.02 -2.89
C PRO A 493 -12.50 100.88 -2.68
N SER A 494 -12.07 100.58 -1.45
CA SER A 494 -10.77 99.92 -1.24
C SER A 494 -10.72 99.20 0.10
N LYS A 495 -10.41 97.90 0.06
CA LYS A 495 -9.15 97.35 0.58
C LYS A 495 -9.23 95.83 0.51
N ALA A 496 -8.69 95.31 -0.59
CA ALA A 496 -8.21 93.94 -0.65
C ALA A 496 -7.09 93.77 0.38
N TYR A 497 -7.08 92.62 1.07
CA TYR A 497 -5.92 92.13 1.79
C TYR A 497 -4.75 92.02 0.81
N MET A 498 -3.83 92.99 0.79
CA MET A 498 -2.58 92.85 0.06
C MET A 498 -1.67 91.95 0.89
N GLY A 499 -1.47 90.71 0.44
CA GLY A 499 -0.34 89.91 0.91
C GLY A 499 0.96 90.69 0.70
N SER A 500 1.81 90.71 1.72
CA SER A 500 3.16 91.26 1.63
C SER A 500 3.99 90.39 0.68
N PHE A 501 4.07 90.78 -0.60
CA PHE A 501 4.96 90.17 -1.57
C PHE A 501 6.29 90.92 -1.57
N SER A 502 7.38 90.27 -1.16
CA SER A 502 8.73 90.83 -1.25
C SER A 502 9.43 90.31 -2.50
N ASP A 503 9.58 91.18 -3.50
CA ASP A 503 10.31 90.87 -4.74
C ASP A 503 11.79 90.52 -4.45
N LEU A 504 12.36 91.13 -3.40
CA LEU A 504 13.72 90.85 -2.94
C LEU A 504 13.85 89.42 -2.39
N ALA A 505 12.85 88.94 -1.65
CA ALA A 505 12.84 87.57 -1.11
C ALA A 505 12.77 86.53 -2.22
N LEU A 506 11.94 86.76 -3.25
CA LEU A 506 11.85 85.87 -4.40
C LEU A 506 13.14 85.82 -5.21
N LYS A 507 13.81 86.97 -5.42
CA LYS A 507 15.10 87.05 -6.11
C LYS A 507 16.19 86.27 -5.37
N ARG A 508 16.29 86.44 -4.04
CA ARG A 508 17.27 85.72 -3.21
C ARG A 508 16.96 84.23 -3.12
N TRP A 509 15.68 83.86 -3.07
CA TRP A 509 15.26 82.47 -3.14
C TRP A 509 15.71 81.82 -4.45
N LEU A 510 15.53 82.47 -5.60
CA LEU A 510 16.02 81.99 -6.90
C LEU A 510 17.55 81.87 -6.95
N GLU A 511 18.26 82.89 -6.45
CA GLU A 511 19.73 82.96 -6.44
C GLU A 511 20.37 81.83 -5.61
N VAL A 512 19.72 81.38 -4.54
CA VAL A 512 20.23 80.27 -3.70
C VAL A 512 19.72 78.91 -4.17
N THR A 513 18.47 78.83 -4.64
CA THR A 513 17.85 77.56 -5.00
C THR A 513 18.42 76.99 -6.31
N LEU A 514 18.69 77.82 -7.31
CA LEU A 514 19.19 77.36 -8.61
C LEU A 514 20.61 76.75 -8.52
N PRO A 515 21.60 77.37 -7.84
CA PRO A 515 22.91 76.74 -7.67
C PRO A 515 22.86 75.48 -6.81
N LEU A 516 22.06 75.50 -5.73
CA LEU A 516 21.93 74.35 -4.83
C LEU A 516 21.32 73.14 -5.54
N THR A 517 20.27 73.36 -6.34
CA THR A 517 19.68 72.30 -7.19
C THR A 517 20.65 71.82 -8.27
N ALA A 518 21.45 72.71 -8.88
CA ALA A 518 22.47 72.31 -9.85
C ALA A 518 23.56 71.44 -9.21
N VAL A 519 24.01 71.75 -7.99
CA VAL A 519 24.99 70.95 -7.24
C VAL A 519 24.41 69.61 -6.83
N THR A 520 23.18 69.54 -6.31
CA THR A 520 22.56 68.26 -5.93
C THR A 520 22.34 67.36 -7.14
N VAL A 521 21.92 67.92 -8.28
CA VAL A 521 21.80 67.18 -9.55
C VAL A 521 23.18 66.71 -10.05
N ALA A 522 24.22 67.55 -9.99
CA ALA A 522 25.56 67.18 -10.40
C ALA A 522 26.14 66.03 -9.55
N ILE A 523 25.95 66.09 -8.23
CA ILE A 523 26.35 65.02 -7.31
C ILE A 523 25.57 63.73 -7.61
N ALA A 524 24.25 63.82 -7.80
CA ALA A 524 23.41 62.68 -8.15
C ALA A 524 23.83 62.04 -9.49
N LEU A 525 24.10 62.84 -10.52
CA LEU A 525 24.61 62.37 -11.82
C LEU A 525 26.02 61.76 -11.68
N GLY A 526 26.89 62.34 -10.86
CA GLY A 526 28.21 61.79 -10.55
C GLY A 526 28.12 60.40 -9.91
N ILE A 527 27.26 60.23 -8.91
CA ILE A 527 26.99 58.94 -8.25
C ILE A 527 26.36 57.95 -9.25
N PHE A 528 25.45 58.41 -10.11
CA PHE A 528 24.83 57.58 -11.14
C PHE A 528 25.85 57.05 -12.16
N VAL A 529 26.72 57.92 -12.69
CA VAL A 529 27.78 57.52 -13.64
C VAL A 529 28.80 56.61 -12.98
N TYR A 530 29.19 56.91 -11.74
CA TYR A 530 30.13 56.08 -10.97
C TYR A 530 29.57 54.69 -10.70
N SER A 531 28.32 54.60 -10.24
CA SER A 531 27.65 53.31 -10.02
C SER A 531 27.57 52.52 -11.32
N ARG A 532 27.15 53.13 -12.44
CA ARG A 532 27.08 52.48 -13.76
C ARG A 532 28.41 51.87 -14.20
N ARG A 533 29.52 52.62 -14.09
CA ARG A 533 30.87 52.10 -14.40
C ARG A 533 31.26 50.91 -13.52
N ARG A 534 30.90 50.93 -12.23
CA ARG A 534 31.17 49.83 -11.31
C ARG A 534 30.36 48.56 -11.63
N TRP A 535 29.11 48.71 -12.09
CA TRP A 535 28.28 47.58 -12.57
C TRP A 535 28.85 46.94 -13.84
N ASP A 536 29.34 47.76 -14.78
CA ASP A 536 29.95 47.26 -16.02
C ASP A 536 31.27 46.51 -15.77
N MET A 537 32.03 46.88 -14.74
CA MET A 537 33.22 46.13 -14.30
C MET A 537 32.84 44.75 -13.73
N LYS A 538 31.85 44.70 -12.80
CA LYS A 538 31.37 43.43 -12.23
C LYS A 538 30.78 42.48 -13.28
N ARG A 539 30.10 42.99 -14.32
CA ARG A 539 29.61 42.16 -15.44
C ARG A 539 30.72 41.54 -16.27
N LYS A 540 31.85 42.24 -16.41
CA LYS A 540 33.02 41.70 -17.09
C LYS A 540 33.66 40.60 -16.24
N ASP A 541 33.80 40.81 -14.93
CA ASP A 541 34.38 39.80 -14.03
C ASP A 541 33.57 38.48 -13.98
N VAL A 542 32.24 38.53 -14.00
CA VAL A 542 31.38 37.32 -14.03
C VAL A 542 31.47 36.58 -15.37
N LYS A 543 31.69 37.29 -16.49
CA LYS A 543 31.94 36.65 -17.79
C LYS A 543 33.30 35.95 -17.87
N TYR A 544 34.27 36.36 -17.06
CA TYR A 544 35.59 35.72 -16.98
C TYR A 544 35.69 34.60 -15.94
N SER A 545 34.66 34.36 -15.11
CA SER A 545 34.62 33.24 -14.16
C SER A 545 33.73 32.06 -14.61
N LEU A 546 33.05 32.21 -15.74
CA LEU A 546 32.17 31.19 -16.37
C LEU A 546 32.71 30.69 -17.73
N ALA A 547 33.88 31.19 -18.12
CA ALA A 547 34.76 30.60 -19.13
C ALA A 547 35.96 30.00 -18.39
#